data_AF-A0A527GLP5-F1
#
_entry.id   AF-A0A527GLP5-F1
#
_cell.length_a   1.000
_cell.length_b   1.000
_cell.length_c   1.000
_cell.angle_alpha   90.00
_cell.angle_beta   90.00
_cell.angle_gamma   90.00
#
_symmetry.space_group_name_H-M   'P 1'
#
loop_
_entity.id
_entity.type
_entity.pdbx_description
1 polymer ?
#
loop_
_entity_poly.entity_id
_entity_poly.type
_entity_poly.pdbx_seq_one_letter_code
_entity_poly.pdbx_strand_id
1 'polypeptide(L)' 'GADRALAGSIVWNDKELGWIADWRLAEHGKTYQWQVRGVSFDEAFRVAVKGAAQILSGNGQP' A
#
# COMPACT_ATOMS: atom_id res chain seq x y z
N GLY A 1 -0.80 -6.62 -20.78
CA GLY A 1 -0.12 -6.60 -19.47
C GLY A 1 -0.62 -7.78 -18.67
N ALA A 2 0.20 -8.31 -17.75
CA ALA A 2 -0.25 -9.34 -16.82
C ALA A 2 -0.82 -8.67 -15.56
N ASP A 3 -1.91 -9.21 -15.03
CA ASP A 3 -2.50 -8.69 -13.79
C ASP A 3 -1.52 -8.87 -12.61
N ARG A 4 -1.51 -7.87 -11.72
CA ARG A 4 -0.70 -7.87 -10.49
C ARG A 4 -1.60 -7.57 -9.31
N ALA A 5 -1.62 -8.49 -8.34
CA ALA A 5 -2.42 -8.33 -7.13
C ALA A 5 -1.73 -7.37 -6.16
N LEU A 6 -2.36 -6.22 -5.91
CA LEU A 6 -2.07 -5.38 -4.75
C LEU A 6 -2.85 -5.95 -3.56
N ALA A 7 -2.14 -6.49 -2.57
CA ALA A 7 -2.72 -7.12 -1.39
C ALA A 7 -2.37 -6.34 -0.13
N GLY A 8 -3.24 -6.38 0.88
CA GLY A 8 -2.98 -5.67 2.12
C GLY A 8 -4.06 -5.87 3.17
N SER A 9 -3.87 -5.19 4.30
CA SER A 9 -4.84 -5.10 5.38
C SER A 9 -5.04 -3.64 5.76
N ILE A 10 -6.26 -3.30 6.15
CA ILE A 10 -6.59 -2.01 6.74
C ILE A 10 -7.32 -2.25 8.06
N VAL A 11 -6.83 -1.68 9.14
CA VAL A 11 -7.35 -1.89 10.49
C VAL A 11 -7.51 -0.55 11.20
N TRP A 12 -8.65 -0.37 11.87
CA TRP A 12 -8.87 0.82 12.69
C TRP A 12 -8.00 0.73 13.95
N ASN A 13 -7.41 1.85 14.36
CA ASN A 13 -6.61 1.95 15.56
C ASN A 13 -7.12 3.08 16.46
N ASP A 14 -7.62 2.74 17.64
CA ASP A 14 -8.16 3.71 18.59
C ASP A 14 -7.12 4.67 19.18
N LYS A 15 -5.84 4.28 19.25
CA LYS A 15 -4.77 5.16 19.76
C LYS A 15 -4.39 6.23 18.75
N GLU A 16 -4.46 5.90 17.47
CA GLU A 16 -4.16 6.83 16.37
C GLU A 16 -5.40 7.56 15.85
N LEU A 17 -6.59 7.18 16.32
CA LEU A 17 -7.88 7.68 15.85
C LEU A 17 -7.96 7.63 14.32
N GLY A 18 -7.46 6.54 13.73
CA GLY A 18 -7.29 6.41 12.29
C GLY A 18 -7.02 4.98 11.85
N TRP A 19 -6.94 4.82 10.53
CA TRP A 19 -6.63 3.54 9.90
C TRP A 19 -5.12 3.34 9.81
N ILE A 20 -4.70 2.11 10.10
CA ILE A 20 -3.38 1.58 9.77
C ILE A 20 -3.56 0.66 8.58
N ALA A 21 -2.81 0.90 7.52
CA ALA A 21 -2.85 0.10 6.31
C ALA A 21 -1.47 -0.43 5.96
N ASP A 22 -1.40 -1.74 5.74
CA ASP A 22 -0.21 -2.48 5.32
C ASP A 22 -0.43 -3.02 3.91
N TRP A 23 0.43 -2.65 2.98
CA TRP A 23 0.31 -2.99 1.57
C TRP A 23 1.50 -3.82 1.10
N ARG A 24 1.24 -4.73 0.17
CA ARG A 24 2.22 -5.65 -0.43
C ARG A 24 1.94 -5.85 -1.90
N LEU A 25 3.00 -5.79 -2.70
CA LEU A 25 2.96 -6.03 -4.15
C LEU A 25 4.17 -6.87 -4.56
N ALA A 26 3.93 -7.97 -5.29
CA ALA A 26 4.98 -8.77 -5.89
C ALA A 26 5.22 -8.34 -7.34
N GLU A 27 6.46 -7.96 -7.66
CA GLU A 27 6.86 -7.52 -9.00
C GLU A 27 8.31 -7.95 -9.29
N HIS A 28 8.55 -8.55 -10.46
CA HIS A 28 9.87 -9.05 -10.90
C HIS A 28 10.63 -9.89 -9.85
N GLY A 29 9.93 -10.77 -9.13
CA GLY A 29 10.53 -11.63 -8.10
C GLY A 29 10.86 -10.92 -6.78
N LYS A 30 10.55 -9.61 -6.68
CA LYS A 30 10.67 -8.84 -5.44
C LYS A 30 9.27 -8.58 -4.85
N THR A 31 9.16 -8.71 -3.53
CA THR A 31 7.97 -8.25 -2.80
C THR A 31 8.27 -6.89 -2.19
N TYR A 32 7.47 -5.90 -2.54
CA TYR A 32 7.48 -4.57 -1.97
C TYR A 32 6.44 -4.49 -0.86
N GLN A 33 6.77 -3.79 0.22
CA GLN A 33 5.86 -3.58 1.34
C GLN A 33 5.95 -2.13 1.81
N TRP A 34 4.80 -1.52 2.11
CA TRP A 34 4.73 -0.16 2.64
C TRP A 34 3.50 0.00 3.54
N GLN A 35 3.57 0.97 4.45
CA GLN A 35 2.57 1.19 5.48
C GLN A 35 2.22 2.68 5.60
N VAL A 36 0.98 2.96 5.96
CA VAL A 36 0.52 4.26 6.44
C VAL A 36 -0.31 4.11 7.71
N ARG A 37 -0.29 5.11 8.58
CA ARG A 37 -0.83 5.05 9.95
C ARG A 37 -1.55 6.33 10.33
N GLY A 38 -2.56 6.24 11.19
CA GLY A 38 -3.33 7.39 11.66
C GLY A 38 -4.02 8.19 10.55
N VAL A 39 -4.42 7.53 9.44
CA VAL A 39 -5.02 8.22 8.29
C VAL A 39 -6.50 7.90 8.12
N SER A 40 -7.18 8.69 7.28
CA SER A 40 -8.53 8.35 6.84
C SER A 40 -8.53 7.10 5.97
N PHE A 41 -9.69 6.47 5.82
CA PHE A 41 -9.86 5.32 4.94
C PHE A 41 -9.46 5.64 3.48
N ASP A 42 -9.89 6.80 2.96
CA ASP A 42 -9.57 7.24 1.60
C ASP A 42 -8.06 7.41 1.40
N GLU A 43 -7.37 8.00 2.37
CA GLU A 43 -5.92 8.20 2.28
C GLU A 43 -5.16 6.87 2.33
N ALA A 44 -5.61 5.90 3.14
CA ALA A 44 -5.05 4.55 3.13
C ALA A 44 -5.10 3.91 1.73
N PHE A 45 -6.21 4.07 1.00
CA PHE A 45 -6.35 3.61 -0.39
C PHE A 45 -5.49 4.41 -1.37
N ARG A 46 -5.42 5.73 -1.21
CA ARG A 46 -4.60 6.61 -2.06
C ARG A 46 -3.13 6.25 -1.99
N VAL A 47 -2.62 5.97 -0.79
CA VAL A 47 -1.25 5.50 -0.56
C VAL A 47 -1.02 4.12 -1.19
N ALA A 48 -2.01 3.21 -1.14
CA ALA A 48 -1.93 1.91 -1.80
C ALA A 48 -1.72 2.04 -3.31
N VAL A 49 -2.58 2.81 -3.98
CA VAL A 49 -2.54 2.98 -5.44
C VAL A 49 -1.29 3.73 -5.87
N LYS A 50 -0.91 4.79 -5.14
CA LYS A 50 0.31 5.56 -5.42
C LYS A 50 1.56 4.67 -5.31
N GLY A 51 1.66 3.86 -4.26
CA GLY A 51 2.77 2.94 -4.07
C GLY A 51 2.86 1.90 -5.18
N ALA A 52 1.74 1.30 -5.57
CA ALA A 52 1.70 0.37 -6.69
C ALA A 52 2.15 1.02 -8.02
N ALA A 53 1.68 2.23 -8.32
CA ALA A 53 2.08 2.96 -9.52
C ALA A 53 3.59 3.27 -9.54
N GLN A 54 4.18 3.63 -8.40
CA GLN A 54 5.62 3.89 -8.29
C GLN A 54 6.44 2.61 -8.56
N ILE A 55 6.03 1.48 -7.98
CA ILE A 55 6.71 0.19 -8.19
C ILE A 55 6.61 -0.24 -9.65
N LEU A 56 5.40 -0.22 -10.22
CA LEU A 56 5.13 -0.67 -11.59
C LEU A 56 5.75 0.24 -12.65
N SER A 57 6.01 1.51 -12.32
CA SER A 57 6.75 2.43 -13.20
C SER A 57 8.27 2.28 -13.12
N GLY A 58 8.79 1.36 -12.29
CA GLY A 58 10.22 1.12 -12.12
C GLY A 58 10.91 2.10 -11.17
N ASN A 59 10.16 2.96 -10.47
CA ASN A 59 10.69 3.96 -9.54
C ASN A 59 10.96 3.42 -8.13
N GLY A 60 10.96 2.10 -7.95
CA GLY A 60 11.40 1.44 -6.72
C GLY A 60 10.35 1.46 -5.60
N GLN A 61 10.83 1.47 -4.35
CA GLN A 61 9.99 1.35 -3.16
C GLN A 61 9.25 2.66 -2.86
N PRO A 62 7.96 2.61 -2.46
CA PRO A 62 7.19 3.79 -2.04
C PRO A 62 7.74 4.47 -0.78
#